data_AF-A0A1F8EG23-F1
#
_entry.id   AF-A0A1F8EG23-F1
#
_cell.length_a   1.000
_cell.length_b   1.000
_cell.length_c   1.000
_cell.angle_alpha   90.00
_cell.angle_beta   90.00
_cell.angle_gamma   90.00
#
_symmetry.space_group_name_H-M   'P 1'
#
loop_
_entity.id
_entity.type
_entity.pdbx_description
1 polymer ?
#
loop_
_entity_poly.entity_id
_entity_poly.type
_entity_poly.pdbx_seq_one_letter_code
_entity_poly.pdbx_strand_id
1 'polypeptide(L)'
;MEQYWMPKKLDFKNLRLCLDNYSADFLYIRLVGSAGGTVKINEKLEGRALDFKKDKAGLYLLIDSNDMFHFPLDDYQKGFSLAYERIFDDGRMHIPGGISDNPYDTNLPEPKRSFLRHVLDGHLMEIFFKGRVNIIFHSWWIKPHWKYWTIDKPGNIQEIISKQQIEYGEEDS
;
A
#
# COMPACT_ATOMS: atom_id res chain seq x y z
N MET A 1 -2.38 -11.89 -5.75
CA MET A 1 -2.63 -10.98 -4.61
C MET A 1 -3.00 -9.63 -5.18
N GLU A 2 -4.07 -9.02 -4.68
CA GLU A 2 -4.55 -7.69 -5.09
C GLU A 2 -3.45 -6.67 -4.83
N GLN A 3 -3.00 -5.97 -5.87
CA GLN A 3 -1.89 -5.01 -5.78
C GLN A 3 -2.11 -3.84 -6.73
N TYR A 4 -1.94 -2.63 -6.20
CA TYR A 4 -2.06 -1.36 -6.89
C TYR A 4 -0.70 -0.67 -6.90
N TRP A 5 -0.10 -0.55 -8.08
CA TRP A 5 1.23 0.03 -8.24
C TRP A 5 1.20 1.55 -8.16
N MET A 6 2.25 2.13 -7.59
CA MET A 6 2.42 3.57 -7.46
C MET A 6 3.60 4.07 -8.30
N PRO A 7 3.60 5.33 -8.76
CA PRO A 7 4.75 5.91 -9.42
C PRO A 7 5.91 6.02 -8.43
N LYS A 8 7.06 5.43 -8.77
CA LYS A 8 8.28 5.47 -7.96
C LYS A 8 8.65 6.89 -7.46
N LYS A 9 8.46 7.90 -8.31
CA LYS A 9 8.75 9.31 -7.98
C LYS A 9 7.95 9.84 -6.78
N LEU A 10 6.87 9.16 -6.39
CA LEU A 10 5.98 9.52 -5.29
C LEU A 10 6.14 8.62 -4.06
N ASP A 11 7.03 7.62 -4.07
CA ASP A 11 7.09 6.60 -3.01
C ASP A 11 7.21 7.18 -1.60
N PHE A 12 8.16 8.09 -1.36
CA PHE A 12 8.34 8.68 -0.04
C PHE A 12 7.21 9.64 0.35
N LYS A 13 6.56 10.29 -0.63
CA LYS A 13 5.36 11.08 -0.38
C LYS A 13 4.20 10.17 0.03
N ASN A 14 4.03 9.04 -0.65
CA ASN A 14 3.01 8.04 -0.36
C ASN A 14 3.26 7.36 1.00
N LEU A 15 4.51 7.00 1.30
CA LEU A 15 4.89 6.46 2.59
C LEU A 15 4.57 7.43 3.73
N ARG A 16 4.94 8.71 3.58
CA ARG A 16 4.60 9.76 4.57
C ARG A 16 3.09 9.90 4.74
N LEU A 17 2.34 9.98 3.65
CA LEU A 17 0.87 10.04 3.70
C LEU A 17 0.26 8.83 4.40
N CYS A 18 0.78 7.62 4.14
CA CYS A 18 0.35 6.43 4.86
C CYS A 18 0.56 6.56 6.37
N LEU A 19 1.78 6.87 6.80
CA LEU A 19 2.14 6.92 8.22
C LEU A 19 1.48 8.08 8.98
N ASP A 20 1.19 9.19 8.31
CA ASP A 20 0.50 10.34 8.94
C ASP A 20 -0.99 10.12 9.14
N ASN A 21 -1.62 9.32 8.26
CA ASN A 21 -3.07 9.29 8.15
C ASN A 21 -3.70 7.92 8.46
N TYR A 22 -2.89 6.87 8.51
CA TYR A 22 -3.36 5.50 8.72
C TYR A 22 -2.57 4.83 9.83
N SER A 23 -3.27 4.08 10.68
CA SER A 23 -2.66 3.39 11.81
C SER A 23 -1.92 2.13 11.35
N ALA A 24 -0.60 2.25 11.23
CA ALA A 24 0.26 1.10 11.04
C ALA A 24 0.22 0.20 12.29
N ASP A 25 0.11 -1.12 12.09
CA ASP A 25 0.04 -2.08 13.20
C ASP A 25 1.17 -3.13 13.17
N PHE A 26 1.91 -3.20 12.06
CA PHE A 26 3.02 -4.14 11.90
C PHE A 26 4.04 -3.67 10.88
N LEU A 27 5.32 -3.94 11.14
CA LEU A 27 6.43 -3.80 10.21
C LEU A 27 7.11 -5.15 10.02
N TYR A 28 7.22 -5.59 8.77
CA TYR A 28 7.90 -6.82 8.41
C TYR A 28 8.93 -6.56 7.30
N ILE A 29 10.16 -7.00 7.52
CA ILE A 29 11.24 -6.89 6.53
C ILE A 29 11.97 -8.22 6.48
N ARG A 30 12.22 -8.70 5.26
CA ARG A 30 12.93 -9.95 5.02
C ARG A 30 13.71 -9.93 3.72
N LEU A 31 14.69 -10.81 3.58
CA LEU A 31 15.33 -11.05 2.28
C LEU A 31 14.33 -11.63 1.26
N VAL A 32 14.50 -11.29 -0.01
CA VAL A 32 13.76 -11.91 -1.12
C VAL A 32 14.35 -13.29 -1.41
N GLY A 33 13.51 -14.31 -1.57
CA GLY A 33 13.93 -15.71 -1.81
C GLY A 33 12.78 -16.72 -1.79
N SER A 34 13.03 -17.96 -2.25
CA SER A 34 12.01 -19.00 -2.54
C SER A 34 11.38 -19.68 -1.32
N ALA A 35 11.95 -19.52 -0.12
CA ALA A 35 11.44 -20.11 1.12
C ALA A 35 11.06 -19.03 2.15
N GLY A 36 10.35 -17.98 1.71
CA GLY A 36 9.90 -16.92 2.61
C GLY A 36 11.01 -15.98 3.12
N GLY A 37 12.29 -16.25 2.81
CA GLY A 37 13.44 -15.37 3.06
C GLY A 37 13.82 -15.18 4.53
N THR A 38 15.07 -14.80 4.81
CA THR A 38 15.52 -14.51 6.18
C THR A 38 14.87 -13.24 6.69
N VAL A 39 14.13 -13.36 7.80
CA VAL A 39 13.51 -12.24 8.49
C VAL A 39 14.57 -11.34 9.11
N LYS A 40 14.42 -10.02 8.90
CA LYS A 40 15.27 -8.97 9.47
C LYS A 40 14.51 -8.16 10.51
N ILE A 41 13.25 -7.86 10.25
CA ILE A 41 12.35 -7.12 11.16
C ILE A 41 10.99 -7.84 11.19
N ASN A 42 10.43 -7.99 12.38
CA ASN A 42 9.15 -8.63 12.63
C ASN A 42 8.46 -8.00 13.84
N GLU A 43 8.00 -6.76 13.69
CA GLU A 43 7.64 -5.89 14.79
C GLU A 43 6.14 -5.57 14.80
N LYS A 44 5.50 -5.76 15.96
CA LYS A 44 4.17 -5.22 16.24
C LYS A 44 4.28 -3.76 16.64
N LEU A 45 3.37 -2.93 16.14
CA LEU A 45 3.38 -1.48 16.34
C LEU A 45 2.26 -0.99 17.28
N GLU A 46 1.61 -1.90 18.02
CA GLU A 46 0.57 -1.52 18.98
C GLU A 46 1.13 -0.55 20.03
N GLY A 47 0.66 0.70 20.00
CA GLY A 47 1.12 1.77 20.90
C GLY A 47 2.50 2.35 20.56
N ARG A 48 3.07 2.00 19.40
CA ARG A 48 4.40 2.46 18.95
C ARG A 48 4.29 3.27 17.67
N ALA A 49 5.18 4.25 17.50
CA ALA A 49 5.21 5.10 16.32
C ALA A 49 6.21 4.56 15.30
N LEU A 50 5.74 4.17 14.11
CA LEU A 50 6.59 3.90 12.95
C LEU A 50 6.82 5.20 12.17
N ASP A 51 8.08 5.50 11.89
CA ASP A 51 8.49 6.64 11.08
C ASP A 51 9.61 6.25 10.10
N PHE A 52 10.00 7.18 9.23
CA PHE A 52 11.14 7.01 8.35
C PHE A 52 11.94 8.31 8.19
N LYS A 53 13.22 8.15 7.90
CA LYS A 53 14.11 9.22 7.46
C LYS A 53 14.73 8.83 6.12
N LYS A 54 14.75 9.77 5.17
CA LYS A 54 15.46 9.60 3.89
C LYS A 54 16.55 10.66 3.80
N ASP A 55 17.78 10.22 3.56
CA ASP A 55 18.89 11.12 3.27
C ASP A 55 19.77 10.57 2.12
N LYS A 56 21.02 11.06 1.99
CA LYS A 56 21.93 10.60 0.93
C LYS A 56 22.40 9.16 1.12
N ALA A 57 22.42 8.65 2.35
CA ALA A 57 22.88 7.31 2.66
C ALA A 57 21.81 6.24 2.45
N GLY A 58 20.52 6.61 2.40
CA GLY A 58 19.46 5.65 2.16
C GLY A 58 18.14 6.01 2.81
N LEU A 59 17.31 4.99 3.04
CA LEU A 59 16.06 5.03 3.79
C LEU A 59 16.26 4.34 5.14
N TYR A 60 15.98 5.06 6.21
CA TYR A 60 15.95 4.54 7.58
C TYR A 60 14.51 4.36 7.99
N LEU A 61 14.16 3.20 8.54
CA LEU A 61 12.91 2.98 9.26
C LEU A 61 13.17 3.10 10.75
N LEU A 62 12.30 3.84 11.43
CA LEU A 62 12.41 4.14 12.84
C LEU A 62 11.18 3.64 13.58
N ILE A 63 11.36 3.05 14.76
CA ILE A 63 10.25 2.81 15.70
C ILE A 63 10.55 3.54 17.00
N ASP A 64 9.62 4.40 17.43
CA ASP A 64 9.77 5.26 18.60
C ASP A 64 11.07 6.09 18.53
N SER A 65 11.37 6.62 17.33
CA SER A 65 12.58 7.37 16.98
C SER A 65 13.91 6.60 17.03
N ASN A 66 13.88 5.27 17.23
CA ASN A 66 15.08 4.44 17.15
C ASN A 66 15.24 3.85 15.76
N ASP A 67 16.44 3.92 15.20
CA ASP A 67 16.78 3.31 13.92
C ASP A 67 16.66 1.78 14.01
N MET A 68 15.74 1.20 13.22
CA MET A 68 15.47 -0.23 13.22
C MET A 68 16.10 -0.93 12.02
N PHE A 69 16.05 -0.29 10.84
CA PHE A 69 16.59 -0.86 9.61
C PHE A 69 16.96 0.23 8.62
N HIS A 70 18.07 0.03 7.91
CA HIS A 70 18.57 0.96 6.89
C HIS A 70 18.66 0.24 5.54
N PHE A 71 18.03 0.83 4.53
CA PHE A 71 18.14 0.45 3.12
C PHE A 71 19.06 1.46 2.42
N PRO A 72 20.23 1.04 1.89
CA PRO A 72 21.10 1.92 1.10
C PRO A 72 20.42 2.54 -0.13
N LEU A 73 19.46 1.82 -0.73
CA LEU A 73 18.77 2.11 -1.98
C LEU A 73 19.69 2.03 -3.22
N ASP A 74 20.64 1.10 -3.19
CA ASP A 74 21.52 0.78 -4.32
C ASP A 74 20.75 0.02 -5.42
N ASP A 75 19.81 -0.86 -5.03
CA ASP A 75 18.88 -1.55 -5.93
C ASP A 75 17.42 -1.16 -5.60
N TYR A 76 16.98 -0.09 -6.26
CA TYR A 76 15.65 0.48 -6.11
C TYR A 76 15.10 0.80 -7.50
N GLN A 77 14.44 -0.16 -8.15
CA GLN A 77 14.00 0.01 -9.55
C GLN A 77 12.51 0.30 -9.72
N LYS A 78 11.65 -0.26 -8.87
CA LYS A 78 10.19 -0.16 -8.98
C LYS A 78 9.61 0.86 -8.00
N GLY A 79 8.35 1.22 -8.16
CA GLY A 79 7.60 2.00 -7.17
C GLY A 79 6.95 1.12 -6.11
N PHE A 80 6.43 1.74 -5.06
CA PHE A 80 5.65 1.08 -4.00
C PHE A 80 4.37 0.49 -4.59
N SER A 81 3.87 -0.57 -3.96
CA SER A 81 2.53 -1.08 -4.22
C SER A 81 1.72 -1.10 -2.93
N LEU A 82 0.41 -0.90 -3.06
CA LEU A 82 -0.54 -1.16 -1.99
C LEU A 82 -1.31 -2.43 -2.31
N ALA A 83 -1.37 -3.35 -1.36
CA ALA A 83 -2.21 -4.53 -1.43
C ALA A 83 -3.35 -4.43 -0.41
N TYR A 84 -4.46 -5.10 -0.68
CA TYR A 84 -5.54 -5.29 0.28
C TYR A 84 -5.71 -6.76 0.62
N GLU A 85 -6.04 -7.00 1.88
CA GLU A 85 -6.59 -8.27 2.35
C GLU A 85 -8.08 -8.08 2.56
N ARG A 86 -8.83 -8.85 1.80
CA ARG A 86 -10.28 -8.82 1.73
C ARG A 86 -10.80 -10.20 2.08
N ILE A 87 -11.75 -10.25 3.00
CA ILE A 87 -12.35 -11.49 3.48
C ILE A 87 -13.85 -11.31 3.41
N PHE A 88 -14.53 -12.17 2.65
CA PHE A 88 -15.99 -12.22 2.56
C PHE A 88 -16.60 -12.62 3.92
N ASP A 89 -17.89 -12.36 4.10
CA ASP A 89 -18.61 -12.68 5.35
C ASP A 89 -18.59 -14.18 5.67
N ASP A 90 -18.50 -15.03 4.64
CA ASP A 90 -18.35 -16.49 4.77
C ASP A 90 -16.93 -16.95 5.14
N GLY A 91 -16.00 -16.02 5.35
CA GLY A 91 -14.62 -16.28 5.75
C GLY A 91 -13.66 -16.55 4.59
N ARG A 92 -14.12 -16.60 3.34
CA ARG A 92 -13.22 -16.79 2.18
C ARG A 92 -12.40 -15.54 1.92
N MET A 93 -11.10 -15.72 1.66
CA MET A 93 -10.23 -14.65 1.19
C MET A 93 -10.52 -14.34 -0.27
N HIS A 94 -10.67 -13.06 -0.61
CA HIS A 94 -10.73 -12.63 -2.00
C HIS A 94 -9.34 -12.81 -2.64
N ILE A 95 -9.27 -13.63 -3.68
CA ILE A 95 -8.08 -13.80 -4.51
C ILE A 95 -8.44 -13.22 -5.88
N PRO A 96 -7.81 -12.12 -6.30
CA PRO A 96 -8.12 -11.55 -7.60
C PRO A 96 -7.71 -12.49 -8.73
N GLY A 97 -8.59 -12.68 -9.71
CA GLY A 97 -8.36 -13.49 -10.91
C GLY A 97 -7.52 -12.80 -11.99
N GLY A 98 -6.92 -11.64 -11.68
CA GLY A 98 -6.18 -10.82 -12.65
C GLY A 98 -5.64 -9.54 -12.03
N ILE A 99 -5.34 -8.55 -12.87
CA ILE A 99 -4.98 -7.20 -12.42
C ILE A 99 -6.26 -6.56 -11.86
N SER A 100 -6.23 -6.16 -10.59
CA SER A 100 -7.37 -5.45 -10.01
C SER A 100 -7.44 -4.05 -10.61
N ASP A 101 -8.57 -3.72 -11.22
CA ASP A 101 -8.73 -2.47 -11.96
C ASP A 101 -9.54 -1.41 -11.20
N ASN A 102 -10.34 -1.84 -10.21
CA ASN A 102 -11.13 -0.95 -9.36
C ASN A 102 -11.00 -1.31 -7.86
N PRO A 103 -10.26 -0.53 -7.05
CA PRO A 103 -10.15 -0.75 -5.60
C PRO A 103 -11.44 -0.49 -4.82
N TYR A 104 -12.45 0.12 -5.44
CA TYR A 104 -13.74 0.47 -4.84
C TYR A 104 -14.91 -0.27 -5.50
N ASP A 105 -14.65 -1.40 -6.17
CA ASP A 105 -15.73 -2.26 -6.64
C ASP A 105 -16.63 -2.68 -5.47
N THR A 106 -17.91 -2.30 -5.55
CA THR A 106 -18.94 -2.54 -4.54
C THR A 106 -19.25 -4.02 -4.32
N ASN A 107 -18.85 -4.90 -5.25
CA ASN A 107 -19.00 -6.35 -5.11
C ASN A 107 -17.87 -6.98 -4.27
N LEU A 108 -16.81 -6.21 -3.96
CA LEU A 108 -15.71 -6.67 -3.14
C LEU A 108 -15.96 -6.32 -1.66
N PRO A 109 -15.64 -7.21 -0.72
CA PRO A 109 -15.76 -6.90 0.70
C PRO A 109 -14.73 -5.84 1.08
N GLU A 110 -15.03 -5.03 2.10
CA GLU A 110 -14.11 -3.99 2.56
C GLU A 110 -12.76 -4.59 3.02
N PRO A 111 -11.63 -3.92 2.76
CA PRO A 111 -10.33 -4.38 3.21
C PRO A 111 -10.29 -4.46 4.74
N LYS A 112 -9.96 -5.65 5.26
CA LYS A 112 -9.66 -5.82 6.69
C LYS A 112 -8.27 -5.32 7.01
N ARG A 113 -7.35 -5.38 6.04
CA ARG A 113 -5.97 -4.92 6.18
C ARG A 113 -5.43 -4.39 4.86
N SER A 114 -4.52 -3.43 4.95
CA SER A 114 -3.76 -2.91 3.82
C SER A 114 -2.27 -3.12 4.04
N PHE A 115 -1.53 -3.33 2.95
CA PHE A 115 -0.10 -3.58 2.99
C PHE A 115 0.59 -2.63 2.01
N LEU A 116 1.40 -1.71 2.51
CA LEU A 116 2.32 -0.95 1.68
C LEU A 116 3.61 -1.76 1.53
N ARG A 117 3.97 -2.08 0.29
CA ARG A 117 4.99 -3.08 -0.01
C ARG A 117 6.01 -2.55 -1.00
N HIS A 118 7.26 -2.96 -0.81
CA HIS A 118 8.33 -2.72 -1.78
C HIS A 118 9.47 -3.72 -1.66
N VAL A 119 10.18 -3.97 -2.75
CA VAL A 119 11.46 -4.68 -2.75
C VAL A 119 12.62 -3.69 -2.94
N LEU A 120 13.37 -3.44 -1.86
CA LEU A 120 14.51 -2.53 -1.80
C LEU A 120 15.77 -3.33 -1.45
N ASP A 121 16.85 -3.20 -2.23
CA ASP A 121 18.15 -3.80 -1.92
C ASP A 121 18.07 -5.30 -1.60
N GLY A 122 17.28 -6.04 -2.38
CA GLY A 122 17.04 -7.48 -2.17
C GLY A 122 16.19 -7.83 -0.93
N HIS A 123 15.54 -6.86 -0.30
CA HIS A 123 14.65 -7.04 0.85
C HIS A 123 13.21 -6.68 0.49
N LEU A 124 12.26 -7.55 0.84
CA LEU A 124 10.84 -7.21 0.84
C LEU A 124 10.52 -6.49 2.15
N MET A 125 10.04 -5.26 2.05
CA MET A 125 9.47 -4.45 3.12
C MET A 125 7.95 -4.47 3.01
N GLU A 126 7.26 -4.71 4.12
CA GLU A 126 5.81 -4.71 4.23
C GLU A 126 5.40 -3.94 5.49
N ILE A 127 4.66 -2.86 5.31
CA ILE A 127 4.03 -2.09 6.39
C ILE A 127 2.54 -2.34 6.34
N PHE A 128 1.99 -2.77 7.47
CA PHE A 128 0.61 -3.20 7.57
C PHE A 128 -0.20 -2.11 8.26
N PHE A 129 -1.40 -1.87 7.75
CA PHE A 129 -2.34 -0.89 8.27
C PHE A 129 -3.67 -1.57 8.54
N LYS A 130 -4.32 -1.19 9.64
CA LYS A 130 -5.67 -1.65 9.95
C LYS A 130 -6.67 -1.09 8.94
N GLY A 131 -7.51 -1.96 8.39
CA GLY A 131 -8.53 -1.56 7.42
C GLY A 131 -7.95 -1.09 6.09
N ARG A 132 -8.69 -0.22 5.41
CA ARG A 132 -8.36 0.35 4.10
C ARG A 132 -7.44 1.57 4.24
N VAL A 133 -6.32 1.53 3.52
CA VAL A 133 -5.57 2.72 3.12
C VAL A 133 -6.14 3.21 1.80
N ASN A 134 -6.57 4.46 1.71
CA ASN A 134 -7.24 4.94 0.51
C ASN A 134 -6.27 5.25 -0.62
N ILE A 135 -6.70 4.97 -1.85
CA ILE A 135 -5.95 5.27 -3.08
C ILE A 135 -6.82 5.93 -4.14
N ILE A 136 -6.24 6.79 -4.95
CA ILE A 136 -6.90 7.41 -6.10
C ILE A 136 -6.10 7.16 -7.37
N PHE A 137 -6.80 7.15 -8.51
CA PHE A 137 -6.16 7.05 -9.81
C PHE A 137 -5.18 8.22 -9.99
N HIS A 138 -3.95 7.90 -10.39
CA HIS A 138 -2.94 8.91 -10.67
C HIS A 138 -2.73 9.07 -12.17
N SER A 139 -2.35 7.99 -12.86
CA SER A 139 -2.06 8.02 -14.30
C SER A 139 -2.08 6.63 -14.91
N TRP A 140 -2.09 6.54 -16.24
CA TRP A 140 -1.87 5.28 -16.93
C TRP A 140 -0.37 4.94 -16.96
N TRP A 141 -0.01 3.70 -16.66
CA TRP A 141 1.29 3.15 -17.00
C TRP A 141 1.29 2.64 -18.44
N ILE A 142 0.30 1.81 -18.79
CA ILE A 142 0.03 1.32 -20.14
C ILE A 142 -1.48 1.33 -20.33
N LYS A 143 -2.00 2.26 -21.13
CA LYS A 143 -3.44 2.37 -21.37
C LYS A 143 -3.93 1.21 -22.26
N PRO A 144 -5.09 0.57 -21.99
CA PRO A 144 -5.98 0.74 -20.84
C PRO A 144 -5.74 -0.28 -19.70
N HIS A 145 -4.62 -1.01 -19.71
CA HIS A 145 -4.45 -2.22 -18.91
C HIS A 145 -3.74 -2.00 -17.56
N TRP A 146 -2.92 -0.96 -17.43
CA TRP A 146 -2.08 -0.74 -16.25
C TRP A 146 -2.21 0.69 -15.76
N LYS A 147 -2.67 0.83 -14.52
CA LYS A 147 -2.86 2.09 -13.82
C LYS A 147 -1.80 2.27 -12.74
N TYR A 148 -1.38 3.51 -12.58
CA TYR A 148 -0.74 3.97 -11.36
C TYR A 148 -1.78 4.60 -10.44
N TRP A 149 -1.63 4.28 -9.15
CA TRP A 149 -2.42 4.79 -8.05
C TRP A 149 -1.54 5.62 -7.13
N THR A 150 -2.15 6.45 -6.29
CA THR A 150 -1.44 7.20 -5.24
C THR A 150 -2.27 7.21 -3.97
N ILE A 151 -1.61 7.41 -2.82
CA ILE A 151 -2.30 7.47 -1.52
C ILE A 151 -3.16 8.73 -1.46
N ASP A 152 -4.38 8.56 -0.98
CA ASP A 152 -5.30 9.65 -0.68
C ASP A 152 -5.42 9.86 0.83
N LYS A 153 -5.84 11.07 1.23
CA LYS A 153 -6.11 11.37 2.64
C LYS A 153 -7.47 10.79 3.05
N PRO A 154 -7.64 10.37 4.31
CA PRO A 154 -8.94 10.02 4.85
C PRO A 154 -9.95 11.17 4.67
N GLY A 155 -11.19 10.84 4.33
CA GLY A 155 -12.29 11.81 4.17
C GLY A 155 -12.55 12.30 2.74
N ASN A 156 -11.61 12.19 1.82
CA ASN A 156 -11.80 12.64 0.42
C ASN A 156 -12.69 11.71 -0.42
N ILE A 157 -12.87 10.45 0.00
CA ILE A 157 -13.54 9.42 -0.80
C ILE A 157 -15.05 9.50 -0.80
N GLN A 158 -15.68 10.11 0.20
CA GLN A 158 -17.13 10.30 0.15
C GLN A 158 -17.53 11.20 -1.02
N GLU A 159 -16.71 12.20 -1.36
CA GLU A 159 -16.93 13.02 -2.56
C GLU A 159 -16.71 12.24 -3.86
N ILE A 160 -15.73 11.33 -3.90
CA ILE A 160 -15.43 10.54 -5.10
C ILE A 160 -16.49 9.46 -5.35
N ILE A 161 -16.92 8.74 -4.31
CA ILE A 161 -18.02 7.76 -4.41
C ILE A 161 -19.31 8.46 -4.80
N SER A 162 -19.60 9.64 -4.22
CA SER A 162 -20.78 10.42 -4.58
C SER A 162 -20.73 10.90 -6.05
N LYS A 163 -19.56 11.33 -6.54
CA LYS A 163 -19.38 11.75 -7.94
C LYS A 163 -19.49 10.58 -8.92
N GLN A 164 -18.94 9.42 -8.58
CA GLN A 164 -19.05 8.21 -9.42
C GLN A 164 -20.49 7.71 -9.50
N GLN A 165 -21.27 7.78 -8.42
CA GLN A 165 -22.70 7.44 -8.46
C GLN A 165 -23.53 8.39 -9.36
N ILE A 166 -23.11 9.64 -9.52
CA ILE A 166 -23.75 10.60 -10.42
C ILE A 166 -23.36 10.29 -11.88
N GLU A 167 -22.08 10.07 -12.18
CA GLU A 167 -21.62 9.76 -13.56
C GLU A 167 -22.19 8.44 -14.10
N TYR A 168 -22.30 7.40 -13.27
CA TYR A 168 -22.91 6.12 -13.69
C TYR A 168 -24.45 6.08 -13.57
N GLY A 169 -25.07 7.14 -13.03
CA GLY A 169 -26.54 7.30 -12.99
C GLY A 169 -27.12 8.00 -14.21
N GLU A 170 -26.30 8.66 -15.03
CA GLU A 170 -26.73 9.37 -16.25
C GLU A 170 -26.72 8.50 -17.52
N GLU A 171 -26.15 7.29 -17.50
CA GLU A 171 -26.17 6.37 -18.67
C GLU A 171 -27.46 5.53 -18.78
N ASP A 172 -28.32 5.51 -17.76
CA ASP A 172 -29.57 4.72 -17.72
C ASP A 172 -30.87 5.57 -17.59
N SER A 173 -30.84 6.87 -17.95
CA SER A 173 -32.02 7.77 -17.96
C SER A 173 -32.51 8.13 -19.36
#